data_AF-A0A8J3S9Y1-F1
#
_entry.id   AF-A0A8J3S9Y1-F1
#
_cell.length_a   1.000
_cell.length_b   1.000
_cell.length_c   1.000
_cell.angle_alpha   90.00
_cell.angle_beta   90.00
_cell.angle_gamma   90.00
#
_symmetry.space_group_name_H-M   'P 1'
#
loop_
_entity.id
_entity.type
_entity.pdbx_description
1 polymer ?
#
loop_
_entity_poly.entity_id
_entity_poly.type
_entity_poly.pdbx_seq_one_letter_code
_entity_poly.pdbx_strand_id
1 'polypeptide(L)'
;MVATPSSAARRRIDSAASPSASAILMAARAIRSRSLSSLISGGGVAGPALAHWLRRTGCRVTVVERAPALREGGQAVDFRGRAHLGVLERMGLLEEIRRRRTRIDGITFVDAAGKPRAHMPAAFMSGEIEIFRGDLSRVLYEATRDDVETARASPSRPAPGCAAGG
;
A
#
# COMPACT_ATOMS: atom_id res chain seq x y z
N MET A 1 16.06 -38.34 -40.18
CA MET A 1 17.48 -38.17 -39.82
C MET A 1 17.61 -36.82 -39.13
N VAL A 2 17.35 -36.78 -37.81
CA VAL A 2 17.43 -35.55 -37.00
C VAL A 2 18.71 -35.62 -36.19
N ALA A 3 19.62 -34.68 -36.45
CA ALA A 3 20.88 -34.58 -35.74
C ALA A 3 20.65 -34.15 -34.30
N THR A 4 21.03 -34.99 -33.35
CA THR A 4 21.09 -34.68 -31.92
C THR A 4 22.26 -33.72 -31.65
N PRO A 5 22.06 -32.64 -30.88
CA PRO A 5 23.16 -31.75 -30.53
C PRO A 5 24.11 -32.39 -29.52
N SER A 6 25.40 -32.18 -29.78
CA SER A 6 26.56 -32.67 -29.03
C SER A 6 26.63 -32.15 -27.58
N SER A 7 27.13 -33.01 -26.69
CA SER A 7 27.27 -32.84 -25.24
C SER A 7 28.21 -31.72 -24.77
N ALA A 8 28.77 -30.93 -25.68
CA ALA A 8 29.71 -29.84 -25.38
C ALA A 8 29.03 -28.53 -24.91
N ALA A 9 27.74 -28.32 -25.19
CA ALA A 9 27.05 -27.05 -24.91
C ALA A 9 26.42 -26.93 -23.51
N ARG A 10 26.39 -28.01 -22.70
CA ARG A 10 25.82 -27.99 -21.34
C ARG A 10 26.81 -27.59 -20.24
N ARG A 11 28.11 -27.48 -20.55
CA ARG A 11 29.17 -27.29 -19.53
C ARG A 11 29.48 -25.84 -19.11
N ARG A 12 28.70 -24.84 -19.57
CA ARG A 12 28.99 -23.41 -19.27
C ARG A 12 27.99 -22.71 -18.34
N ILE A 13 26.95 -23.39 -17.83
CA ILE A 13 26.00 -22.80 -16.86
C ILE A 13 26.25 -23.29 -15.42
N ASP A 14 26.94 -24.41 -15.24
CA ASP A 14 27.13 -25.02 -13.92
C ASP A 14 28.44 -24.61 -13.20
N SER A 15 29.01 -23.45 -13.52
CA SER A 15 30.28 -22.97 -12.92
C SER A 15 30.20 -21.57 -12.30
N ALA A 16 29.00 -21.09 -11.97
CA ALA A 16 28.91 -20.09 -10.92
C ALA A 16 28.97 -20.87 -9.60
N ALA A 17 30.12 -20.82 -8.91
CA ALA A 17 30.22 -21.37 -7.56
C ALA A 17 29.05 -20.83 -6.74
N SER A 18 28.20 -21.74 -6.21
CA SER A 18 27.12 -21.35 -5.31
C SER A 18 27.71 -20.44 -4.23
N PRO A 19 27.20 -19.21 -4.07
CA PRO A 19 27.79 -18.28 -3.13
C PRO A 19 27.79 -18.94 -1.76
N SER A 20 28.95 -18.95 -1.10
CA SER A 20 29.07 -19.58 0.21
C SER A 20 28.04 -18.97 1.18
N ALA A 21 27.58 -19.74 2.15
CA ALA A 21 26.66 -19.22 3.17
C ALA A 21 27.21 -17.93 3.83
N SER A 22 28.53 -17.82 3.94
CA SER A 22 29.23 -16.61 4.38
C SER A 22 29.10 -15.44 3.41
N ALA A 23 29.19 -15.65 2.09
CA ALA A 23 28.98 -14.61 1.09
C ALA A 23 27.51 -14.12 1.06
N ILE A 24 26.55 -15.03 1.21
CA ILE A 24 25.13 -14.69 1.35
C ILE A 24 24.89 -13.90 2.63
N LEU A 25 25.49 -14.33 3.75
CA LEU A 25 25.37 -13.65 5.04
C LEU A 25 26.06 -12.27 5.03
N MET A 26 27.18 -12.13 4.33
CA MET A 26 27.90 -10.87 4.14
C MET A 26 27.16 -9.92 3.20
N ALA A 27 26.56 -10.40 2.12
CA ALA A 27 25.67 -9.59 1.27
C ALA A 27 24.41 -9.16 2.03
N ALA A 28 23.78 -10.06 2.80
CA ALA A 28 22.65 -9.72 3.66
C ALA A 28 23.05 -8.78 4.82
N ARG A 29 24.28 -8.87 5.33
CA ARG A 29 24.86 -7.90 6.29
C ARG A 29 25.19 -6.57 5.63
N ALA A 30 25.68 -6.57 4.40
CA ALA A 30 25.98 -5.37 3.60
C ALA A 30 24.70 -4.63 3.17
N ILE A 31 23.64 -5.37 2.86
CA ILE A 31 22.28 -4.85 2.64
C ILE A 31 21.70 -4.30 3.96
N ARG A 32 21.98 -4.95 5.09
CA ARG A 32 21.64 -4.43 6.43
C ARG A 32 22.49 -3.24 6.87
N SER A 33 23.71 -3.08 6.35
CA SER A 33 24.64 -2.00 6.73
C SER A 33 24.60 -0.81 5.78
N ARG A 34 23.99 -0.95 4.60
CA ARG A 34 23.57 0.17 3.76
C ARG A 34 22.14 0.54 4.14
N SER A 35 21.90 1.79 4.51
CA SER A 35 20.54 2.31 4.66
C SER A 35 19.79 2.09 3.34
N LEU A 36 18.88 1.12 3.30
CA LEU A 36 18.06 0.83 2.13
C LEU A 36 17.16 2.04 1.87
N SER A 37 17.31 2.64 0.69
CA SER A 37 16.47 3.74 0.23
C SER A 37 15.32 3.17 -0.60
N SER A 38 14.08 3.53 -0.30
CA SER A 38 12.88 3.06 -0.98
C SER A 38 12.00 4.23 -1.44
N LEU A 39 11.58 4.18 -2.69
CA LEU A 39 10.61 5.11 -3.27
C LEU A 39 9.24 4.45 -3.33
N ILE A 40 8.22 5.08 -2.78
CA ILE A 40 6.83 4.62 -2.82
C ILE A 40 6.06 5.55 -3.75
N SER A 41 5.42 4.99 -4.77
CA SER A 41 4.53 5.73 -5.68
C SER A 41 3.10 5.70 -5.16
N GLY A 42 2.60 6.83 -4.68
CA GLY A 42 1.23 7.05 -4.20
C GLY A 42 1.13 7.34 -2.70
N GLY A 43 0.50 8.46 -2.35
CA GLY A 43 0.18 8.91 -0.99
C GLY A 43 -1.25 8.57 -0.56
N GLY A 44 -1.77 7.42 -1.01
CA GLY A 44 -3.11 6.94 -0.67
C GLY A 44 -3.18 6.25 0.69
N VAL A 45 -3.85 5.09 0.76
CA VAL A 45 -3.87 4.26 1.98
C VAL A 45 -2.60 3.40 2.05
N ALA A 46 -2.31 2.65 0.98
CA ALA A 46 -1.21 1.70 0.97
C ALA A 46 0.18 2.35 1.11
N GLY A 47 0.38 3.54 0.53
CA GLY A 47 1.69 4.20 0.54
C GLY A 47 2.19 4.56 1.94
N PRO A 48 1.48 5.42 2.69
CA PRO A 48 1.81 5.71 4.08
C PRO A 48 1.75 4.47 4.99
N ALA A 49 0.82 3.54 4.77
CA ALA A 49 0.80 2.28 5.53
C ALA A 49 2.07 1.44 5.34
N LEU A 50 2.57 1.33 4.11
CA LEU A 50 3.84 0.65 3.82
C LEU A 50 5.04 1.42 4.38
N ALA A 51 5.04 2.75 4.22
CA ALA A 51 6.09 3.62 4.73
C ALA A 51 6.27 3.47 6.26
N HIS A 52 5.15 3.37 6.99
CA HIS A 52 5.11 3.12 8.45
C HIS A 52 5.88 1.85 8.87
N TRP A 53 5.80 0.79 8.08
CA TRP A 53 6.50 -0.46 8.38
C TRP A 53 7.96 -0.44 7.91
N LEU A 54 8.24 0.10 6.72
CA LEU A 54 9.60 0.17 6.17
C LEU A 54 10.53 1.07 6.99
N ARG A 55 10.03 2.16 7.57
CA ARG A 55 10.85 2.99 8.48
C ARG A 55 11.29 2.20 9.71
N ARG A 56 10.43 1.32 10.24
CA ARG A 56 10.72 0.52 11.44
C ARG A 56 11.76 -0.56 11.16
N THR A 57 12.00 -0.90 9.90
CA THR A 57 13.10 -1.79 9.48
C THR A 57 14.40 -1.04 9.19
N GLY A 58 14.46 0.29 9.41
CA GLY A 58 15.65 1.12 9.17
C GLY A 58 15.81 1.59 7.73
N CYS A 59 14.78 1.45 6.88
CA CYS A 59 14.82 1.96 5.51
C CYS A 59 14.58 3.47 5.48
N ARG A 60 15.30 4.19 4.62
CA ARG A 60 14.97 5.57 4.25
C ARG A 60 13.85 5.54 3.21
N VAL A 61 12.72 6.17 3.50
CA VAL A 61 11.53 6.09 2.65
C VAL A 61 11.18 7.48 2.11
N THR A 62 10.91 7.55 0.81
CA THR A 62 10.34 8.72 0.14
C THR A 62 9.03 8.31 -0.53
N VAL A 63 7.93 9.03 -0.25
CA VAL A 63 6.61 8.82 -0.87
C VAL A 63 6.39 9.91 -1.90
N VAL A 64 6.08 9.53 -3.14
CA VAL A 64 5.76 10.44 -4.24
C VAL A 64 4.26 10.38 -4.52
N GLU A 65 3.56 11.51 -4.43
CA GLU A 65 2.14 11.60 -4.77
C GLU A 65 1.91 12.62 -5.90
N ARG A 66 1.01 12.29 -6.84
CA ARG A 66 0.64 13.19 -7.93
C ARG A 66 -0.37 14.26 -7.47
N ALA A 67 -1.31 13.90 -6.60
CA ALA A 67 -2.30 14.83 -6.09
C ALA A 67 -1.64 15.97 -5.31
N PRO A 68 -2.14 17.22 -5.47
CA PRO A 68 -1.55 18.37 -4.82
C PRO A 68 -1.79 18.40 -3.31
N ALA A 69 -2.79 17.66 -2.82
CA ALA A 69 -3.15 17.54 -1.42
C ALA A 69 -3.71 16.13 -1.16
N LEU A 70 -3.84 15.77 0.12
CA LEU A 70 -4.58 14.58 0.51
C LEU A 70 -6.01 14.65 -0.03
N ARG A 71 -6.49 13.56 -0.61
CA ARG A 71 -7.87 13.45 -1.05
C ARG A 71 -8.77 13.37 0.17
N GLU A 72 -9.69 14.32 0.31
CA GLU A 72 -10.69 14.34 1.37
C GLU A 72 -11.94 13.53 0.98
N GLY A 73 -12.68 13.06 1.98
CA GLY A 73 -13.91 12.29 1.78
C GLY A 73 -13.69 10.93 1.11
N GLY A 74 -14.66 10.54 0.28
CA GLY A 74 -14.68 9.24 -0.40
C GLY A 74 -15.56 8.20 0.30
N GLN A 75 -15.59 7.01 -0.27
CA GLN A 75 -16.37 5.89 0.24
C GLN A 75 -15.89 5.43 1.63
N ALA A 76 -16.83 4.91 2.41
CA ALA A 76 -16.52 4.21 3.65
C ALA A 76 -15.74 2.92 3.37
N VAL A 77 -14.85 2.55 4.29
CA VAL A 77 -14.08 1.31 4.27
C VAL A 77 -14.18 0.61 5.62
N ASP A 78 -14.23 -0.72 5.59
CA ASP A 78 -14.42 -1.56 6.78
C ASP A 78 -13.15 -2.31 7.18
N PHE A 79 -12.93 -2.40 8.49
CA PHE A 79 -12.02 -3.36 9.10
C PHE A 79 -12.82 -4.52 9.72
N ARG A 80 -12.42 -5.76 9.41
CA ARG A 80 -13.17 -6.97 9.78
C ARG A 80 -12.24 -8.00 10.40
N GLY A 81 -12.63 -8.52 11.55
CA GLY A 81 -11.95 -9.62 12.20
C GLY A 81 -10.58 -9.27 12.79
N ARG A 82 -10.04 -10.26 13.49
CA ARG A 82 -8.82 -10.12 14.32
C ARG A 82 -7.58 -9.73 13.52
N ALA A 83 -7.48 -10.16 12.26
CA ALA A 83 -6.33 -9.85 11.42
C ALA A 83 -6.23 -8.34 11.14
N HIS A 84 -7.33 -7.71 10.73
CA HIS A 84 -7.36 -6.29 10.41
C HIS A 84 -7.10 -5.45 11.66
N LEU A 85 -7.84 -5.75 12.75
CA LEU A 85 -7.68 -5.04 14.01
C LEU A 85 -6.28 -5.20 14.60
N GLY A 86 -5.71 -6.40 14.52
CA GLY A 86 -4.35 -6.67 14.99
C GLY A 86 -3.27 -5.91 14.22
N VAL A 87 -3.48 -5.62 12.93
CA VAL A 87 -2.54 -4.75 12.18
C VAL A 87 -2.66 -3.32 12.68
N LEU A 88 -3.87 -2.78 12.80
CA LEU A 88 -4.09 -1.40 13.27
C LEU A 88 -3.57 -1.18 14.70
N GLU A 89 -3.72 -2.17 15.56
CA GLU A 89 -3.21 -2.15 16.92
C GLU A 89 -1.67 -2.10 16.96
N ARG A 90 -0.99 -2.96 16.19
CA ARG A 90 0.50 -2.93 16.09
C ARG A 90 1.01 -1.65 15.42
N MET A 91 0.19 -1.03 14.58
CA MET A 91 0.50 0.30 14.05
C MET A 91 0.33 1.40 15.09
N GLY A 92 -0.42 1.17 16.17
CA GLY A 92 -0.77 2.17 17.17
C GLY A 92 -1.91 3.11 16.73
N LEU A 93 -2.66 2.73 15.70
CA LEU A 93 -3.66 3.59 15.05
C LEU A 93 -5.09 3.21 15.37
N LEU A 94 -5.31 2.05 15.99
CA LEU A 94 -6.64 1.50 16.24
C LEU A 94 -7.56 2.49 16.99
N GLU A 95 -7.07 3.12 18.05
CA GLU A 95 -7.87 4.06 18.84
C GLU A 95 -8.20 5.35 18.08
N GLU A 96 -7.27 5.87 17.28
CA GLU A 96 -7.53 7.04 16.45
C GLU A 96 -8.56 6.72 15.35
N ILE A 97 -8.47 5.55 14.73
CA ILE A 97 -9.44 5.09 13.74
C ILE A 97 -10.82 4.90 14.38
N ARG A 98 -10.89 4.36 15.60
CA ARG A 98 -12.15 4.24 16.36
C ARG A 98 -12.78 5.61 16.64
N ARG A 99 -11.99 6.64 16.93
CA ARG A 99 -12.49 8.01 17.14
C ARG A 99 -13.10 8.61 15.87
N ARG A 100 -12.54 8.30 14.71
CA ARG A 100 -13.00 8.79 13.40
C ARG A 100 -13.99 7.86 12.70
N ARG A 101 -14.50 6.83 13.38
CA ARG A 101 -15.41 5.86 12.78
C ARG A 101 -16.71 6.52 12.32
N THR A 102 -17.25 6.02 11.23
CA THR A 102 -18.61 6.35 10.81
C THR A 102 -19.63 5.75 11.79
N ARG A 103 -20.81 6.35 11.82
CA ARG A 103 -21.97 5.87 12.61
C ARG A 103 -23.14 5.71 11.66
N ILE A 104 -23.07 4.69 10.81
CA ILE A 104 -24.18 4.33 9.92
C ILE A 104 -25.08 3.36 10.68
N ASP A 105 -26.38 3.66 10.75
CA ASP A 105 -27.36 2.82 11.45
C ASP A 105 -27.88 1.66 10.56
N GLY A 106 -27.87 1.87 9.24
CA GLY A 106 -28.24 0.87 8.24
C GLY A 106 -28.57 1.50 6.90
N ILE A 107 -29.05 0.68 5.96
CA ILE A 107 -29.52 1.10 4.65
C ILE A 107 -31.03 0.90 4.57
N THR A 108 -31.76 1.95 4.20
CA THR A 108 -33.19 1.86 3.88
C THR A 108 -33.38 1.94 2.38
N PHE A 109 -33.98 0.90 1.81
CA PHE A 109 -34.38 0.85 0.41
C PHE A 109 -35.75 1.53 0.27
N VAL A 110 -35.84 2.52 -0.61
CA VAL A 110 -37.07 3.27 -0.90
C VAL A 110 -37.48 3.06 -2.35
N ASP A 111 -38.78 3.18 -2.63
CA ASP A 111 -39.28 3.22 -4.00
C ASP A 111 -39.14 4.62 -4.63
N ALA A 112 -39.59 4.78 -5.88
CA ALA A 112 -39.52 6.05 -6.61
C ALA A 112 -40.33 7.20 -5.96
N ALA A 113 -41.29 6.88 -5.09
CA ALA A 113 -42.04 7.86 -4.32
C ALA A 113 -41.40 8.15 -2.95
N GLY A 114 -40.23 7.57 -2.66
CA GLY A 114 -39.53 7.71 -1.39
C GLY A 114 -40.09 6.85 -0.26
N LYS A 115 -41.01 5.91 -0.54
CA LYS A 115 -41.60 5.06 0.50
C LYS A 115 -40.65 3.91 0.86
N PRO A 116 -40.34 3.70 2.15
CA PRO A 116 -39.52 2.57 2.59
C PRO A 116 -40.11 1.22 2.17
N ARG A 117 -39.29 0.37 1.57
CA ARG A 117 -39.63 -0.99 1.11
C ARG A 117 -38.89 -2.06 1.92
N ALA A 118 -37.68 -1.76 2.37
CA ALA A 118 -36.88 -2.64 3.20
C ALA A 118 -35.86 -1.83 4.01
N HIS A 119 -35.45 -2.36 5.16
CA HIS A 119 -34.36 -1.81 5.96
C HIS A 119 -33.35 -2.91 6.28
N MET A 120 -32.08 -2.62 6.05
CA MET A 120 -30.95 -3.49 6.35
C MET A 120 -30.11 -2.85 7.45
N PRO A 121 -30.10 -3.40 8.68
CA PRO A 121 -29.29 -2.86 9.76
C PRO A 121 -27.79 -2.88 9.43
N ALA A 122 -27.03 -1.89 9.91
CA ALA A 122 -25.61 -1.77 9.63
C ALA A 122 -24.78 -3.00 10.05
N ALA A 123 -25.22 -3.74 11.07
CA ALA A 123 -24.58 -4.97 11.53
C ALA A 123 -24.43 -6.06 10.43
N PHE A 124 -25.26 -6.01 9.37
CA PHE A 124 -25.16 -6.95 8.25
C PHE A 124 -24.18 -6.51 7.16
N MET A 125 -23.80 -5.22 7.15
CA MET A 125 -23.02 -4.63 6.07
C MET A 125 -21.65 -4.17 6.51
N SER A 126 -21.56 -3.59 7.70
CA SER A 126 -20.36 -2.94 8.22
C SER A 126 -19.44 -3.93 8.94
N GLY A 127 -18.14 -3.63 8.88
CA GLY A 127 -17.16 -4.31 9.72
C GLY A 127 -17.27 -3.91 11.18
N GLU A 128 -16.32 -4.36 11.99
CA GLU A 128 -16.24 -3.95 13.40
C GLU A 128 -15.94 -2.45 13.53
N ILE A 129 -15.26 -1.89 12.53
CA ILE A 129 -14.96 -0.46 12.42
C ILE A 129 -15.10 -0.05 10.96
N GLU A 130 -15.96 0.93 10.70
CA GLU A 130 -16.08 1.61 9.42
C GLU A 130 -15.56 3.05 9.55
N ILE A 131 -14.85 3.54 8.53
CA ILE A 131 -14.26 4.88 8.49
C ILE A 131 -14.28 5.39 7.06
N PHE A 132 -14.43 6.70 6.86
CA PHE A 132 -14.25 7.26 5.52
C PHE A 132 -12.81 7.09 5.05
N ARG A 133 -12.63 6.70 3.79
CA ARG A 133 -11.29 6.49 3.21
C ARG A 133 -10.40 7.74 3.34
N GLY A 134 -10.96 8.94 3.20
CA GLY A 134 -10.23 10.20 3.41
C GLY A 134 -9.68 10.34 4.82
N ASP A 135 -10.49 10.02 5.83
CA ASP A 135 -10.06 10.07 7.24
C ASP A 135 -8.99 9.01 7.52
N LEU A 136 -9.15 7.79 7.00
CA LEU A 136 -8.12 6.76 7.09
C LEU A 136 -6.80 7.21 6.44
N SER A 137 -6.87 7.80 5.24
CA SER A 137 -5.70 8.35 4.55
C SER A 137 -5.04 9.46 5.39
N ARG A 138 -5.82 10.32 6.05
CA ARG A 138 -5.28 11.36 6.94
C ARG A 138 -4.59 10.77 8.16
N VAL A 139 -5.19 9.81 8.86
CA VAL A 139 -4.56 9.13 10.02
C VAL A 139 -3.23 8.50 9.63
N LEU A 140 -3.17 7.80 8.48
CA LEU A 140 -1.96 7.15 8.02
C LEU A 140 -0.87 8.15 7.59
N TYR A 141 -1.27 9.27 6.98
CA TYR A 141 -0.36 10.36 6.65
C TYR A 141 0.20 11.01 7.92
N GLU A 142 -0.65 11.35 8.89
CA GLU A 142 -0.24 11.94 10.17
C GLU A 142 0.73 11.02 10.93
N ALA A 143 0.52 9.72 10.88
CA ALA A 143 1.41 8.73 11.50
C ALA A 143 2.80 8.62 10.85
N THR A 144 2.99 9.17 9.65
CA THR A 144 4.23 9.00 8.86
C THR A 144 4.90 10.31 8.43
N ARG A 145 4.19 11.43 8.42
CA ARG A 145 4.66 12.73 7.89
C ARG A 145 5.96 13.26 8.51
N ASP A 146 6.22 12.94 9.78
CA ASP A 146 7.37 13.48 10.52
C ASP A 146 8.64 12.63 10.29
N ASP A 147 8.48 11.46 9.67
CA ASP A 147 9.54 10.45 9.54
C ASP A 147 9.81 10.01 8.08
N VAL A 148 8.95 10.44 7.16
CA VAL A 148 8.97 10.02 5.75
C VAL A 148 8.98 11.27 4.88
N GLU A 149 9.90 11.32 3.94
CA GLU A 149 9.93 12.40 2.97
C GLU A 149 8.74 12.26 2.00
N THR A 150 7.98 13.33 1.81
CA THR A 150 6.88 13.36 0.83
C THR A 150 7.17 14.34 -0.28
N ALA A 151 7.18 13.87 -1.52
CA ALA A 151 7.42 14.67 -2.72
C ALA A 151 6.21 14.65 -3.66
N ARG A 152 6.04 15.73 -4.45
CA ARG A 152 5.09 15.71 -5.56
C ARG A 152 5.70 15.08 -6.79
N ALA A 153 4.91 14.29 -7.52
CA ALA A 153 5.28 13.90 -8.88
C ALA A 153 5.31 15.15 -9.77
N SER A 154 6.46 15.46 -10.37
CA SER A 154 6.53 16.43 -11.46
C SER A 154 5.78 15.87 -12.68
N PRO A 155 5.02 16.67 -13.45
CA PRO A 155 4.46 16.19 -14.70
C PRO A 155 5.61 15.71 -15.62
N SER A 156 5.57 14.43 -16.00
CA SER A 156 6.53 13.89 -16.96
C SER A 156 6.38 14.66 -18.27
N ARG A 157 7.50 15.20 -18.79
CA ARG A 157 7.52 15.74 -20.16
C ARG A 157 7.04 14.63 -21.09
N PRO A 158 6.05 14.86 -21.97
CA PRO A 158 5.58 13.82 -22.86
C PRO A 158 6.76 13.25 -23.64
N ALA A 159 6.79 11.92 -23.78
CA ALA A 159 7.80 11.27 -24.61
C ALA A 159 7.73 11.89 -26.02
N PRO A 160 8.87 12.31 -26.61
CA PRO A 160 8.85 12.86 -27.96
C PRO A 160 8.25 11.81 -28.91
N GLY A 161 7.09 12.11 -29.50
CA GLY A 161 6.39 11.24 -30.46
C GLY A 161 4.95 10.85 -30.11
N CYS A 162 4.48 11.06 -28.88
CA CYS A 162 3.05 10.89 -28.55
C CYS A 162 2.27 12.19 -28.81
N ALA A 163 2.17 12.59 -30.09
CA ALA A 163 1.09 13.46 -30.51
C ALA A 163 -0.17 12.60 -30.64
N ALA A 164 -1.20 12.89 -29.84
CA ALA A 164 -2.51 12.29 -30.01
C ALA A 164 -3.02 12.66 -31.42
N GLY A 165 -3.25 11.64 -32.25
CA GLY A 165 -4.03 11.79 -33.48
C GLY A 165 -5.43 12.29 -33.13
N GLY A 166 -5.92 13.23 -33.93
CA GLY A 166 -7.20 13.91 -33.75
C GLY A 166 -8.43 13.06 -34.08
#